data_AF-A0A355E0Z7-F1
#
_entry.id   AF-A0A355E0Z7-F1
#
_cell.length_a   1.000
_cell.length_b   1.000
_cell.length_c   1.000
_cell.angle_alpha   90.00
_cell.angle_beta   90.00
_cell.angle_gamma   90.00
#
_symmetry.space_group_name_H-M   'P 1'
#
loop_
_entity.id
_entity.type
_entity.pdbx_description
1 polymer ?
#
loop_
_entity_poly.entity_id
_entity_poly.type
_entity_poly.pdbx_seq_one_letter_code
_entity_poly.pdbx_strand_id
1 'polypeptide(L)'
;MSEMAYKAAKAVYQGTMKKAAGIAELARAGMNSGSAADCINNLKHMLEGERYTRTLNFYATRYYLTNIRSDFGVDALRRACAALELHLDYYDSLGHGRQVKLRKLLKDQLATLPPGPSQAERKGSVVVRPTQRTGTAKTLSARWGVQAKHVLYHKDGTWYHGLKDFPGALFDADGYILFETEEEFRRCAAVRPMPSGDLWVDDGISSISGYVRKTVSDAGQDAAGSAIETEMITHGVTNPTFIPDPEGRAMIRKHVTYERSRRNRAESIRFHGTKCKACLFDFNKTYGPTHAKDYIEVHHVLAVSEQADREIDPCVDLVPLCSNCHSMAHREHGRVLSVEELLALLAGGGGGAG
;
A
#
# COMPACT_ATOMS: atom_id res chain seq x y z
N MET A 1 1.30 16.28 -18.07
CA MET A 1 2.33 15.26 -18.36
C MET A 1 1.76 13.86 -18.66
N SER A 2 0.94 13.25 -17.80
CA SER A 2 0.41 11.88 -18.04
C SER A 2 -0.36 11.73 -19.36
N GLU A 3 -1.13 12.74 -19.74
CA GLU A 3 -1.83 12.77 -21.03
C GLU A 3 -0.87 12.76 -22.23
N MET A 4 0.14 13.63 -22.23
CA MET A 4 1.14 13.69 -23.31
C MET A 4 1.91 12.37 -23.41
N ALA A 5 2.30 11.81 -22.26
CA ALA A 5 2.99 10.52 -22.20
C ALA A 5 2.15 9.40 -22.81
N TYR A 6 0.85 9.35 -22.48
CA TYR A 6 -0.07 8.38 -23.07
C TYR A 6 -0.25 8.58 -24.57
N LYS A 7 -0.45 9.81 -25.04
CA LYS A 7 -0.61 10.13 -26.47
C LYS A 7 0.62 9.70 -27.28
N ALA A 8 1.82 10.02 -26.80
CA ALA A 8 3.06 9.60 -27.43
C ALA A 8 3.21 8.06 -27.41
N ALA A 9 2.93 7.41 -26.27
CA ALA A 9 2.98 5.96 -26.15
C ALA A 9 2.00 5.27 -27.11
N LYS A 10 0.77 5.78 -27.23
CA LYS A 10 -0.27 5.28 -28.15
C LYS A 10 0.17 5.41 -29.60
N ALA A 11 0.68 6.58 -29.99
CA ALA A 11 1.18 6.80 -31.35
C ALA A 11 2.35 5.86 -31.71
N VAL A 12 3.23 5.59 -30.73
CA VAL A 12 4.31 4.60 -30.90
C VAL A 12 3.77 3.19 -31.04
N TYR A 13 2.81 2.79 -30.21
CA TYR A 13 2.20 1.46 -30.27
C TYR A 13 1.45 1.22 -31.60
N GLN A 14 0.76 2.24 -32.10
CA GLN A 14 0.03 2.18 -33.39
C GLN A 14 0.94 2.33 -34.62
N GLY A 15 2.25 2.57 -34.43
CA GLY A 15 3.22 2.73 -35.51
C GLY A 15 3.15 4.08 -36.25
N THR A 16 2.33 5.03 -35.79
CA THR A 16 2.23 6.38 -36.38
C THR A 16 3.38 7.30 -35.94
N MET A 17 4.13 6.91 -34.91
CA MET A 17 5.30 7.63 -34.40
C MET A 17 6.44 6.65 -34.08
N LYS A 18 7.68 7.01 -34.42
CA LYS A 18 8.85 6.23 -33.96
C LYS A 18 9.10 6.47 -32.47
N LYS A 19 9.51 5.43 -31.73
CA LYS A 19 9.82 5.53 -30.29
C LYS A 19 10.78 6.68 -29.95
N ALA A 20 11.84 6.86 -30.73
CA ALA A 20 12.80 7.96 -30.52
C ALA A 20 12.16 9.35 -30.65
N ALA A 21 11.21 9.51 -31.58
CA ALA A 21 10.47 10.76 -31.75
C ALA A 21 9.54 11.03 -30.56
N GLY A 22 8.85 10.00 -30.06
CA GLY A 22 8.01 10.12 -28.86
C GLY A 22 8.80 10.49 -27.60
N ILE A 23 10.00 9.90 -27.42
CA ILE A 23 10.89 10.27 -26.31
C ILE A 23 11.32 11.74 -26.43
N ALA A 24 11.72 12.17 -27.63
CA ALA A 24 12.14 13.56 -27.87
C ALA A 24 11.00 14.57 -27.65
N GLU A 25 9.77 14.22 -28.02
CA GLU A 25 8.59 15.06 -27.78
C GLU A 25 8.31 15.24 -26.29
N LEU A 26 8.33 14.16 -25.52
CA LEU A 26 8.15 14.22 -24.07
C LEU A 26 9.30 14.94 -23.37
N ALA A 27 10.53 14.79 -23.87
CA ALA A 27 11.68 15.50 -23.36
C ALA A 27 11.57 17.02 -23.57
N ARG A 28 11.09 17.47 -24.74
CA ARG A 28 10.81 18.90 -24.99
C ARG A 28 9.72 19.45 -24.07
N ALA A 29 8.78 18.61 -23.65
CA ALA A 29 7.75 18.96 -22.67
C ALA A 29 8.25 18.91 -21.20
N GLY A 30 9.55 18.69 -20.98
CA GLY A 30 10.17 18.70 -19.65
C GLY A 30 10.25 17.34 -18.94
N MET A 31 9.94 16.23 -19.62
CA MET A 31 10.09 14.88 -19.04
C MET A 31 11.53 14.36 -19.17
N ASN A 32 12.05 13.65 -18.17
CA ASN A 32 13.30 12.92 -18.33
C ASN A 32 13.18 11.85 -19.44
N SER A 33 14.16 11.76 -20.35
CA SER A 33 14.13 10.83 -21.49
C SER A 33 13.99 9.36 -21.08
N GLY A 34 14.54 8.96 -19.93
CA GLY A 34 14.36 7.61 -19.38
C GLY A 34 12.91 7.37 -18.94
N SER A 35 12.34 8.30 -18.19
CA SER A 35 10.92 8.24 -17.81
C SER A 35 9.98 8.26 -19.02
N ALA A 36 10.32 9.02 -20.06
CA ALA A 36 9.60 9.02 -21.33
C ALA A 36 9.65 7.64 -22.01
N ALA A 37 10.82 7.00 -22.05
CA ALA A 37 10.97 5.66 -22.59
C ALA A 37 10.16 4.61 -21.80
N ASP A 38 10.17 4.72 -20.46
CA ASP A 38 9.41 3.84 -19.57
C ASP A 38 7.90 4.01 -19.78
N CYS A 39 7.41 5.24 -19.90
CA CYS A 39 6.01 5.53 -20.20
C CYS A 39 5.54 4.90 -21.51
N ILE A 40 6.40 4.92 -22.54
CA ILE A 40 6.10 4.33 -23.84
C ILE A 40 6.11 2.79 -23.77
N ASN A 41 7.14 2.21 -23.15
CA ASN A 41 7.29 0.76 -23.01
C ASN A 41 6.16 0.15 -22.15
N ASN A 42 5.79 0.81 -21.06
CA ASN A 42 4.78 0.30 -20.16
C ASN A 42 3.41 0.22 -20.82
N LEU A 43 3.04 1.15 -21.71
CA LEU A 43 1.78 1.04 -22.46
C LEU A 43 1.77 -0.22 -23.33
N LYS A 44 2.89 -0.55 -24.00
CA LYS A 44 3.01 -1.76 -24.81
C LYS A 44 2.77 -3.01 -23.95
N HIS A 45 3.48 -3.14 -22.84
CA HIS A 45 3.30 -4.28 -21.92
C HIS A 45 1.87 -4.35 -21.36
N MET A 46 1.26 -3.20 -21.03
CA MET A 46 -0.14 -3.15 -20.59
C MET A 46 -1.10 -3.66 -21.68
N LEU A 47 -0.90 -3.28 -22.93
CA LEU A 47 -1.75 -3.73 -24.04
C LEU A 47 -1.53 -5.20 -24.40
N GLU A 48 -0.34 -5.74 -24.14
CA GLU A 48 0.03 -7.15 -24.38
C GLU A 48 -0.31 -8.06 -23.17
N GLY A 49 -0.57 -7.49 -22.00
CA GLY A 49 -0.82 -8.24 -20.76
C GLY A 49 0.46 -8.77 -20.10
N GLU A 50 1.59 -8.17 -20.41
CA GLU A 50 2.90 -8.57 -19.94
C GLU A 50 3.34 -7.81 -18.68
N ARG A 51 4.19 -8.45 -17.88
CA ARG A 51 4.82 -7.80 -16.73
C ARG A 51 5.75 -6.67 -17.19
N TYR A 52 5.64 -5.50 -16.57
CA TYR A 52 6.62 -4.43 -16.68
C TYR A 52 7.28 -4.12 -15.32
N THR A 53 8.55 -3.73 -15.34
CA THR A 53 9.36 -3.52 -14.12
C THR A 53 9.50 -2.05 -13.73
N ARG A 54 9.34 -1.13 -14.69
CA ARG A 54 9.49 0.30 -14.47
C ARG A 54 8.18 0.90 -13.99
N THR A 55 8.20 1.57 -12.84
CA THR A 55 6.99 2.05 -12.17
C THR A 55 6.41 3.27 -12.89
N LEU A 56 5.14 3.20 -13.27
CA LEU A 56 4.33 4.38 -13.57
C LEU A 56 3.80 4.95 -12.26
N ASN A 57 3.79 6.28 -12.11
CA ASN A 57 3.13 6.90 -10.98
C ASN A 57 1.60 6.63 -11.01
N PHE A 58 0.94 6.77 -9.86
CA PHE A 58 -0.49 6.48 -9.72
C PHE A 58 -1.38 7.20 -10.75
N TYR A 59 -1.11 8.48 -11.03
CA TYR A 59 -1.91 9.27 -11.97
C TYR A 59 -1.70 8.82 -13.42
N ALA A 60 -0.47 8.48 -13.81
CA ALA A 60 -0.17 7.91 -15.11
C ALA A 60 -0.86 6.56 -15.28
N THR A 61 -0.74 5.65 -14.30
CA THR A 61 -1.43 4.35 -14.34
C THR A 61 -2.95 4.50 -14.45
N ARG A 62 -3.56 5.39 -13.65
CA ARG A 62 -5.01 5.68 -13.73
C ARG A 62 -5.41 6.23 -15.10
N TYR A 63 -4.64 7.16 -15.63
CA TYR A 63 -4.90 7.76 -16.93
C TYR A 63 -4.79 6.71 -18.05
N TYR A 64 -3.76 5.86 -18.00
CA TYR A 64 -3.53 4.81 -18.98
C TYR A 64 -4.67 3.81 -18.99
N LEU A 65 -5.08 3.27 -17.83
CA LEU A 65 -6.19 2.31 -17.76
C LEU A 65 -7.50 2.91 -18.29
N THR A 66 -7.81 4.14 -17.90
CA THR A 66 -9.03 4.84 -18.35
C THR A 66 -9.06 5.00 -19.88
N ASN A 67 -7.94 5.42 -20.47
CA ASN A 67 -7.88 5.64 -21.92
C ASN A 67 -7.68 4.34 -22.70
N ILE A 68 -7.02 3.31 -22.16
CA ILE A 68 -6.94 1.99 -22.78
C ILE A 68 -8.35 1.43 -23.02
N ARG A 69 -9.24 1.56 -22.02
CA ARG A 69 -10.65 1.17 -22.18
C ARG A 69 -11.33 1.92 -23.32
N SER A 70 -11.12 3.23 -23.39
CA SER A 70 -11.74 4.09 -24.40
C SER A 70 -11.20 3.83 -25.81
N ASP A 71 -9.89 3.60 -25.94
CA ASP A 71 -9.18 3.57 -27.22
C ASP A 71 -9.02 2.17 -27.81
N PHE A 72 -8.88 1.15 -26.96
CA PHE A 72 -8.60 -0.23 -27.36
C PHE A 72 -9.66 -1.23 -26.87
N GLY A 73 -10.67 -0.74 -26.15
CA GLY A 73 -11.79 -1.53 -25.69
C GLY A 73 -11.55 -2.31 -24.39
N VAL A 74 -12.58 -3.06 -24.01
CA VAL A 74 -12.68 -3.75 -22.72
C VAL A 74 -11.67 -4.90 -22.59
N ASP A 75 -11.38 -5.62 -23.68
CA ASP A 75 -10.39 -6.71 -23.66
C ASP A 75 -8.96 -6.20 -23.49
N ALA A 76 -8.64 -5.04 -24.05
CA ALA A 76 -7.36 -4.38 -23.82
C ALA A 76 -7.25 -3.86 -22.38
N LEU A 77 -8.33 -3.32 -21.80
CA LEU A 77 -8.36 -2.98 -20.38
C LEU A 77 -8.14 -4.22 -19.51
N ARG A 78 -8.74 -5.36 -19.85
CA ARG A 78 -8.54 -6.62 -19.11
C ARG A 78 -7.07 -7.06 -19.13
N ARG A 79 -6.40 -7.00 -20.29
CA ARG A 79 -4.95 -7.27 -20.40
C ARG A 79 -4.12 -6.25 -19.61
N ALA A 80 -4.47 -4.97 -19.67
CA ALA A 80 -3.78 -3.92 -18.92
C ALA A 80 -3.90 -4.07 -17.40
N CYS A 81 -5.06 -4.50 -16.91
CA CYS A 81 -5.25 -4.86 -15.50
C CYS A 81 -4.38 -6.05 -15.10
N ALA A 82 -4.30 -7.09 -15.94
CA ALA A 82 -3.43 -8.25 -15.68
C ALA A 82 -1.93 -7.86 -15.66
N ALA A 83 -1.49 -7.02 -16.60
CA ALA A 83 -0.13 -6.47 -16.61
C ALA A 83 0.20 -5.66 -15.34
N LEU A 84 -0.75 -4.83 -14.88
CA LEU A 84 -0.59 -4.06 -13.64
C LEU A 84 -0.52 -4.99 -12.42
N GLU A 85 -1.31 -6.06 -12.37
CA GLU A 85 -1.23 -7.06 -11.31
C GLU A 85 0.16 -7.71 -11.26
N LEU A 86 0.68 -8.15 -12.42
CA LEU A 86 2.04 -8.69 -12.52
C LEU A 86 3.13 -7.69 -12.09
N HIS A 87 2.94 -6.40 -12.39
CA HIS A 87 3.85 -5.34 -11.94
C HIS A 87 3.81 -5.18 -10.40
N LEU A 88 2.62 -5.18 -9.81
CA LEU A 88 2.44 -5.04 -8.36
C LEU A 88 3.05 -6.23 -7.60
N ASP A 89 2.93 -7.43 -8.13
CA ASP A 89 3.53 -8.63 -7.55
C ASP A 89 5.06 -8.61 -7.67
N TYR A 90 5.59 -8.16 -8.81
CA TYR A 90 7.02 -7.90 -8.96
C TYR A 90 7.52 -6.85 -7.97
N TYR A 91 6.81 -5.75 -7.81
CA TYR A 91 7.22 -4.68 -6.91
C TYR A 91 7.17 -5.10 -5.44
N ASP A 92 6.14 -5.85 -5.03
CA ASP A 92 6.04 -6.43 -3.68
C ASP A 92 7.21 -7.39 -3.41
N SER A 93 7.68 -8.14 -4.41
CA SER A 93 8.83 -9.05 -4.28
C SER A 93 10.15 -8.34 -3.96
N LEU A 94 10.26 -7.03 -4.23
CA LEU A 94 11.45 -6.23 -3.94
C LEU A 94 11.49 -5.68 -2.51
N GLY A 95 10.43 -5.87 -1.71
CA GLY A 95 10.38 -5.40 -0.32
C GLY A 95 10.14 -3.88 -0.16
N HIS A 96 9.80 -3.16 -1.23
CA HIS A 96 9.57 -1.70 -1.24
C HIS A 96 8.18 -1.28 -0.71
N GLY A 97 7.52 -2.14 0.08
CA GLY A 97 6.18 -1.89 0.60
C GLY A 97 5.07 -2.13 -0.42
N ARG A 98 3.84 -2.24 0.09
CA ARG A 98 2.67 -2.60 -0.72
C ARG A 98 2.08 -1.35 -1.37
N GLN A 99 1.96 -1.30 -2.69
CA GLN A 99 1.38 -0.15 -3.42
C GLN A 99 -0.17 -0.10 -3.30
N VAL A 100 -0.68 0.23 -2.11
CA VAL A 100 -2.12 0.16 -1.75
C VAL A 100 -3.03 0.95 -2.69
N LYS A 101 -2.63 2.16 -3.11
CA LYS A 101 -3.43 3.00 -4.03
C LYS A 101 -3.60 2.35 -5.40
N LEU A 102 -2.55 1.77 -5.96
CA LEU A 102 -2.62 1.07 -7.25
C LEU A 102 -3.43 -0.23 -7.13
N ARG A 103 -3.35 -0.94 -6.00
CA ARG A 103 -4.20 -2.12 -5.74
C ARG A 103 -5.68 -1.76 -5.66
N LYS A 104 -6.02 -0.63 -5.01
CA LYS A 104 -7.40 -0.11 -5.00
C LYS A 104 -7.86 0.25 -6.42
N LEU A 105 -7.04 1.00 -7.17
CA LEU A 105 -7.34 1.34 -8.57
C LEU A 105 -7.56 0.09 -9.43
N LEU A 106 -6.70 -0.93 -9.31
CA LEU A 106 -6.83 -2.19 -10.02
C LEU A 106 -8.16 -2.87 -9.68
N LYS A 107 -8.51 -2.96 -8.39
CA LYS A 107 -9.79 -3.52 -7.93
C LYS A 107 -10.98 -2.77 -8.52
N ASP A 108 -10.93 -1.43 -8.49
CA ASP A 108 -12.00 -0.58 -9.02
C ASP A 108 -12.16 -0.79 -10.54
N GLN A 109 -11.07 -0.91 -11.31
CA GLN A 109 -11.14 -1.18 -12.75
C GLN A 109 -11.68 -2.58 -13.05
N LEU A 110 -11.22 -3.61 -12.34
CA LEU A 110 -11.70 -4.99 -12.49
C LEU A 110 -13.20 -5.10 -12.20
N ALA A 111 -13.72 -4.35 -11.22
CA ALA A 111 -15.15 -4.31 -10.91
C ALA A 111 -16.01 -3.73 -12.05
N THR A 112 -15.42 -2.95 -12.97
CA THR A 112 -16.12 -2.41 -14.14
C THR A 112 -16.07 -3.31 -15.38
N LEU A 113 -15.30 -4.40 -15.33
CA LEU A 113 -15.19 -5.34 -16.43
C LEU A 113 -16.35 -6.35 -16.41
N PRO A 114 -16.98 -6.63 -17.56
CA PRO A 114 -17.91 -7.74 -17.63
C PRO A 114 -17.17 -9.06 -17.31
N PRO A 115 -17.86 -10.03 -16.67
CA PRO A 115 -17.30 -11.35 -16.46
C PRO A 115 -16.78 -11.88 -17.79
N GLY A 116 -15.54 -12.34 -17.79
CA GLY A 116 -14.88 -12.78 -19.01
C GLY A 116 -15.62 -13.93 -19.69
N PRO A 117 -15.35 -14.18 -20.98
CA PRO A 117 -15.92 -15.33 -21.68
C PRO A 117 -15.68 -16.61 -20.87
N SER A 118 -16.71 -17.46 -20.84
CA SER A 118 -16.73 -18.70 -20.05
C SER A 118 -15.53 -19.58 -20.42
N GLN A 119 -15.11 -20.46 -19.51
CA GLN A 119 -13.95 -21.34 -19.75
C GLN A 119 -14.07 -22.19 -21.04
N ALA A 120 -15.27 -22.38 -21.59
CA ALA A 120 -15.52 -23.09 -22.83
C ALA A 120 -15.01 -22.33 -24.09
N GLU A 121 -14.99 -21.00 -24.08
CA GLU A 121 -14.56 -20.17 -25.22
C GLU A 121 -13.04 -19.91 -25.22
N ARG A 122 -12.35 -20.22 -24.11
CA ARG A 122 -10.89 -20.08 -23.95
C ARG A 122 -10.08 -21.28 -24.47
N LYS A 123 -10.71 -22.28 -25.08
CA LYS A 123 -10.02 -23.37 -25.79
C LYS A 123 -9.45 -22.86 -27.12
N GLY A 124 -8.47 -21.99 -27.02
CA GLY A 124 -7.80 -21.32 -28.11
C GLY A 124 -6.60 -20.54 -27.58
N SER A 125 -5.66 -21.27 -26.97
CA SER A 125 -4.35 -20.82 -26.49
C SER A 125 -4.29 -20.14 -25.12
N VAL A 126 -3.42 -20.74 -24.29
CA VAL A 126 -2.84 -20.31 -23.01
C VAL A 126 -3.75 -20.32 -21.77
N VAL A 127 -3.47 -21.32 -20.93
CA VAL A 127 -4.02 -21.56 -19.59
C VAL A 127 -3.25 -20.72 -18.56
N VAL A 128 -3.95 -19.90 -17.76
CA VAL A 128 -3.45 -19.43 -16.46
C VAL A 128 -4.58 -19.49 -15.43
N ARG A 129 -4.32 -20.23 -14.34
CA ARG A 129 -5.19 -20.43 -13.17
C ARG A 129 -5.01 -19.29 -12.14
N PRO A 130 -6.02 -19.01 -11.29
CA PRO A 130 -6.05 -17.85 -10.38
C PRO A 130 -5.21 -18.12 -9.14
N THR A 131 -4.70 -17.07 -8.49
CA THR A 131 -3.79 -17.28 -7.37
C THR A 131 -3.99 -16.33 -6.20
N GLN A 132 -4.17 -16.92 -5.02
CA GLN A 132 -4.38 -16.24 -3.74
C GLN A 132 -3.05 -15.83 -3.07
N ARG A 133 -3.13 -14.92 -2.08
CA ARG A 133 -2.04 -14.28 -1.32
C ARG A 133 -1.07 -15.28 -0.69
N THR A 134 0.24 -15.02 -0.79
CA THR A 134 1.28 -15.86 -0.19
C THR A 134 2.01 -15.13 0.94
N GLY A 135 1.99 -15.70 2.15
CA GLY A 135 3.00 -15.42 3.16
C GLY A 135 4.24 -16.26 2.87
N THR A 136 5.43 -15.73 3.12
CA THR A 136 6.68 -16.51 2.96
C THR A 136 6.66 -17.75 3.85
N ALA A 137 7.11 -18.89 3.29
CA ALA A 137 7.09 -20.21 3.92
C ALA A 137 7.75 -20.23 5.32
N LYS A 138 8.86 -19.48 5.50
CA LYS A 138 9.53 -19.31 6.81
C LYS A 138 8.65 -18.60 7.86
N THR A 139 7.85 -17.62 7.44
CA THR A 139 6.95 -16.87 8.33
C THR A 139 5.79 -17.76 8.80
N LEU A 140 5.28 -18.62 7.91
CA LEU A 140 4.22 -19.57 8.26
C LEU A 140 4.74 -20.70 9.15
N SER A 141 5.96 -21.19 8.92
CA SER A 141 6.62 -22.18 9.79
C SER A 141 6.76 -21.68 11.23
N ALA A 142 7.21 -20.43 11.41
CA ALA A 142 7.34 -19.81 12.73
C ALA A 142 5.98 -19.57 13.40
N ARG A 143 4.99 -19.12 12.63
CA ARG A 143 3.63 -18.86 13.13
C ARG A 143 2.89 -20.13 13.55
N TRP A 144 3.14 -21.26 12.88
CA TRP A 144 2.45 -22.53 13.13
C TRP A 144 3.30 -23.54 13.92
N GLY A 145 4.49 -23.14 14.39
CA GLY A 145 5.35 -23.98 15.23
C GLY A 145 5.93 -25.21 14.51
N VAL A 146 6.04 -25.18 13.18
CA VAL A 146 6.52 -26.31 12.38
C VAL A 146 8.05 -26.34 12.39
N GLN A 147 8.62 -27.42 12.93
CA GLN A 147 10.07 -27.60 13.05
C GLN A 147 10.64 -28.29 11.80
N ALA A 148 10.68 -27.57 10.68
CA ALA A 148 11.25 -28.05 9.42
C ALA A 148 12.54 -27.31 9.07
N LYS A 149 13.54 -28.04 8.57
CA LYS A 149 14.81 -27.49 8.06
C LYS A 149 14.64 -26.83 6.69
N HIS A 150 13.71 -27.32 5.88
CA HIS A 150 13.40 -26.77 4.56
C HIS A 150 11.90 -26.52 4.44
N VAL A 151 11.51 -25.29 4.12
CA VAL A 151 10.11 -24.90 4.05
C VAL A 151 9.78 -24.23 2.74
N LEU A 152 8.76 -24.72 2.05
CA LEU A 152 8.30 -24.20 0.76
C LEU A 152 6.80 -23.88 0.83
N TYR A 153 6.40 -22.82 0.14
CA TYR A 153 5.02 -22.35 0.14
C TYR A 153 4.52 -22.18 -1.29
N HIS A 154 3.28 -22.60 -1.55
CA HIS A 154 2.57 -22.26 -2.77
C HIS A 154 1.07 -22.07 -2.49
N LYS A 155 0.48 -20.99 -3.02
CA LYS A 155 -0.90 -20.58 -2.69
C LYS A 155 -1.94 -21.67 -2.88
N ASP A 156 -1.82 -22.40 -3.98
CA ASP A 156 -2.82 -23.39 -4.38
C ASP A 156 -2.40 -24.82 -4.01
N GLY A 157 -1.25 -24.99 -3.35
CA GLY A 157 -0.77 -26.30 -2.89
C GLY A 157 -0.32 -27.27 -3.99
N THR A 158 -0.38 -26.89 -5.27
CA THR A 158 -0.16 -27.82 -6.40
C THR A 158 1.27 -27.87 -6.94
N TRP A 159 2.13 -26.92 -6.57
CA TRP A 159 3.48 -26.84 -7.14
C TRP A 159 4.49 -26.28 -6.14
N TYR A 160 5.68 -26.88 -6.09
CA TYR A 160 6.78 -26.44 -5.22
C TYR A 160 8.13 -26.63 -5.91
N HIS A 161 9.14 -25.93 -5.44
CA HIS A 161 10.51 -26.31 -5.76
C HIS A 161 10.88 -27.64 -5.08
N GLY A 162 11.92 -28.32 -5.59
CA GLY A 162 12.42 -29.55 -4.98
C GLY A 162 12.80 -29.37 -3.51
N LEU A 163 12.27 -30.24 -2.65
CA LEU A 163 12.59 -30.29 -1.22
C LEU A 163 13.95 -30.98 -1.05
N LYS A 164 14.92 -30.30 -0.41
CA LYS A 164 16.33 -30.74 -0.37
C LYS A 164 16.83 -31.13 1.01
N ASP A 165 16.20 -30.66 2.09
CA ASP A 165 16.63 -30.93 3.47
C ASP A 165 15.45 -31.38 4.33
N PHE A 166 15.69 -32.33 5.23
CA PHE A 166 14.64 -32.98 6.04
C PHE A 166 14.93 -32.88 7.55
N PRO A 167 13.92 -32.63 8.41
CA PRO A 167 12.47 -32.56 8.11
C PRO A 167 12.10 -31.40 7.20
N GLY A 168 11.27 -31.63 6.19
CA GLY A 168 10.95 -30.66 5.16
C GLY A 168 9.44 -30.51 4.99
N ALA A 169 8.96 -29.28 4.81
CA ALA A 169 7.53 -28.98 4.86
C ALA A 169 7.05 -28.15 3.67
N LEU A 170 5.87 -28.53 3.17
CA LEU A 170 5.16 -27.84 2.11
C LEU A 170 3.92 -27.16 2.69
N PHE A 171 3.74 -25.88 2.39
CA PHE A 171 2.65 -25.05 2.91
C PHE A 171 1.75 -24.56 1.78
N ASP A 172 0.46 -24.42 2.08
CA ASP A 172 -0.51 -23.71 1.25
C ASP A 172 -1.28 -22.67 2.08
N ALA A 173 -2.33 -22.08 1.51
CA ALA A 173 -3.12 -21.06 2.20
C ALA A 173 -3.85 -21.57 3.45
N ASP A 174 -4.14 -22.87 3.53
CA ASP A 174 -5.05 -23.46 4.50
C ASP A 174 -4.34 -24.40 5.50
N GLY A 175 -3.04 -24.63 5.34
CA GLY A 175 -2.32 -25.62 6.14
C GLY A 175 -0.98 -26.02 5.58
N TYR A 176 -0.45 -27.14 6.06
CA TYR A 176 0.86 -27.65 5.68
C TYR A 176 0.92 -29.17 5.76
N ILE A 177 1.92 -29.75 5.11
CA ILE A 177 2.35 -31.13 5.30
C ILE A 177 3.84 -31.14 5.62
N LEU A 178 4.23 -31.97 6.59
CA LEU A 178 5.59 -32.14 7.05
C LEU A 178 6.06 -33.55 6.70
N PHE A 179 7.22 -33.65 6.08
CA PHE A 179 7.93 -34.91 5.84
C PHE A 179 9.12 -34.98 6.79
N GLU A 180 9.15 -35.96 7.67
CA GLU A 180 10.22 -36.11 8.67
C GLU A 180 11.52 -36.60 8.01
N THR A 181 11.41 -37.46 7.01
CA THR A 181 12.57 -37.99 6.26
C THR A 181 12.40 -37.90 4.74
N GLU A 182 13.53 -37.99 4.03
CA GLU A 182 13.55 -37.97 2.57
C GLU A 182 12.85 -39.20 1.97
N GLU A 183 12.93 -40.36 2.63
CA GLU A 183 12.27 -41.59 2.20
C GLU A 183 10.74 -41.47 2.26
N GLU A 184 10.22 -40.81 3.30
CA GLU A 184 8.78 -40.53 3.44
C GLU A 184 8.29 -39.65 2.28
N PHE A 185 9.04 -38.59 1.98
CA PHE A 185 8.76 -37.69 0.87
C PHE A 185 8.79 -38.40 -0.49
N ARG A 186 9.80 -39.24 -0.76
CA ARG A 186 9.91 -39.96 -2.05
C ARG A 186 8.85 -41.06 -2.21
N ARG A 187 8.33 -41.62 -1.11
CA ARG A 187 7.24 -42.63 -1.14
C ARG A 187 5.86 -42.00 -1.29
N CYS A 188 5.73 -40.69 -1.11
CA CYS A 188 4.47 -39.99 -1.26
C CYS A 188 4.05 -39.93 -2.73
N ALA A 189 3.20 -40.87 -3.17
CA ALA A 189 2.75 -40.99 -4.55
C ALA A 189 1.99 -39.76 -5.09
N ALA A 190 1.47 -38.92 -4.19
CA ALA A 190 0.79 -37.68 -4.54
C ALA A 190 1.76 -36.54 -4.94
N VAL A 191 3.03 -36.61 -4.54
CA VAL A 191 4.05 -35.64 -4.93
C VAL A 191 4.85 -36.19 -6.11
N ARG A 192 4.65 -35.61 -7.28
CA ARG A 192 5.33 -36.00 -8.51
C ARG A 192 6.52 -35.09 -8.80
N PRO A 193 7.76 -35.60 -8.74
CA PRO A 193 8.91 -34.83 -9.17
C PRO A 193 8.88 -34.66 -10.70
N MET A 194 9.08 -33.44 -11.17
CA MET A 194 9.22 -33.10 -12.58
C MET A 194 10.67 -33.22 -13.03
N PRO A 195 10.95 -33.39 -14.34
CA PRO A 195 12.31 -33.41 -14.87
C PRO A 195 13.13 -32.14 -14.55
N SER A 196 12.46 -31.02 -14.28
CA SER A 196 13.09 -29.75 -13.86
C SER A 196 13.60 -29.76 -12.41
N GLY A 197 13.27 -30.79 -11.62
CA GLY A 197 13.56 -30.85 -10.18
C GLY A 197 12.51 -30.16 -9.31
N ASP A 198 11.45 -29.62 -9.91
CA ASP A 198 10.29 -29.11 -9.17
C ASP A 198 9.31 -30.23 -8.83
N LEU A 199 8.38 -29.95 -7.94
CA LEU A 199 7.40 -30.88 -7.40
C LEU A 199 6.00 -30.46 -7.84
N TRP A 200 5.20 -31.43 -8.27
CA TRP A 200 3.82 -31.22 -8.66
C TRP A 200 2.89 -32.12 -7.83
N VAL A 201 1.80 -31.56 -7.33
CA VAL A 201 0.76 -32.27 -6.57
C VAL A 201 -0.57 -32.02 -7.26
N ASP A 202 -1.12 -33.03 -7.91
CA ASP A 202 -2.27 -32.88 -8.82
C ASP A 202 -3.50 -32.25 -8.16
N ASP A 203 -3.84 -32.71 -6.95
CA ASP A 203 -4.99 -32.25 -6.18
C ASP A 203 -4.59 -31.33 -5.01
N GLY A 204 -3.38 -30.79 -5.06
CA GLY A 204 -2.79 -29.94 -4.02
C GLY A 204 -2.41 -30.70 -2.75
N ILE A 205 -1.52 -30.14 -1.92
CA ILE A 205 -1.03 -30.82 -0.71
C ILE A 205 -2.15 -31.15 0.30
N SER A 206 -3.26 -30.42 0.26
CA SER A 206 -4.43 -30.68 1.11
C SER A 206 -5.08 -32.05 0.88
N SER A 207 -4.80 -32.70 -0.25
CA SER A 207 -5.27 -34.05 -0.57
C SER A 207 -4.34 -35.16 -0.06
N ILE A 208 -3.15 -34.82 0.43
CA ILE A 208 -2.16 -35.80 0.89
C ILE A 208 -2.49 -36.24 2.31
N SER A 209 -2.45 -37.56 2.55
CA SER A 209 -2.57 -38.13 3.89
C SER A 209 -1.49 -37.57 4.82
N GLY A 210 -1.90 -36.96 5.94
CA GLY A 210 -1.00 -36.29 6.89
C GLY A 210 -0.99 -34.76 6.79
N TYR A 211 -1.76 -34.16 5.87
CA TYR A 211 -1.94 -32.72 5.81
C TYR A 211 -2.65 -32.16 7.07
N VAL A 212 -2.08 -31.09 7.62
CA VAL A 212 -2.59 -30.39 8.81
C VAL A 212 -3.26 -29.08 8.38
N ARG A 213 -4.60 -29.03 8.50
CA ARG A 213 -5.40 -27.83 8.20
C ARG A 213 -5.37 -26.85 9.38
N LYS A 214 -5.22 -25.56 9.11
CA LYS A 214 -5.26 -24.46 10.10
C LYS A 214 -6.43 -23.53 9.80
N THR A 215 -7.44 -23.50 10.68
CA THR A 215 -8.58 -22.56 10.60
C THR A 215 -8.28 -21.27 11.36
N VAL A 216 -8.99 -20.18 11.03
CA VAL A 216 -8.78 -18.81 11.54
C VAL A 216 -9.13 -18.64 13.05
N SER A 217 -9.36 -19.72 13.79
CA SER A 217 -9.81 -19.69 15.19
C SER A 217 -8.79 -20.12 16.24
N ASP A 218 -7.58 -20.55 15.87
CA ASP A 218 -6.59 -21.03 16.86
C ASP A 218 -5.63 -19.92 17.33
N ALA A 219 -6.18 -18.76 17.67
CA ALA A 219 -5.46 -17.68 18.34
C ALA A 219 -6.09 -17.38 19.71
N GLY A 220 -5.72 -18.22 20.69
CA GLY A 220 -5.80 -18.00 22.13
C GLY A 220 -4.90 -19.07 22.77
N GLN A 221 -4.09 -18.84 23.80
CA GLN A 221 -4.04 -17.84 24.87
C GLN A 221 -2.55 -17.45 25.07
N ASP A 222 -2.19 -16.25 25.52
CA ASP A 222 -2.05 -15.93 26.94
C ASP A 222 -1.91 -14.41 27.19
N ALA A 223 -2.13 -14.03 28.45
CA ALA A 223 -1.90 -12.75 29.13
C ALA A 223 -3.11 -11.81 29.27
N ALA A 224 -4.02 -12.22 30.15
CA ALA A 224 -4.82 -11.32 30.98
C ALA A 224 -3.91 -10.61 32.01
N GLY A 225 -4.04 -9.29 32.14
CA GLY A 225 -3.39 -8.54 33.21
C GLY A 225 -3.31 -7.03 32.97
N SER A 226 -4.39 -6.34 33.30
CA SER A 226 -4.50 -4.90 33.62
C SER A 226 -5.35 -4.09 32.64
N ALA A 227 -6.65 -4.12 32.90
CA ALA A 227 -7.59 -3.09 32.50
C ALA A 227 -7.84 -2.15 33.69
N ILE A 228 -8.26 -0.93 33.36
CA ILE A 228 -8.95 0.07 34.21
C ILE A 228 -7.99 1.07 34.90
N GLU A 229 -7.86 2.25 34.29
CA GLU A 229 -7.99 3.58 34.92
C GLU A 229 -7.41 4.65 33.99
N THR A 230 -8.19 5.15 33.03
CA THR A 230 -8.00 6.52 32.55
C THR A 230 -9.30 7.08 31.98
N GLU A 231 -10.24 7.35 32.86
CA GLU A 231 -11.24 8.39 32.62
C GLU A 231 -11.16 9.39 33.79
N MET A 232 -11.39 10.68 33.46
CA MET A 232 -11.67 11.81 34.37
C MET A 232 -10.50 12.64 34.95
N ILE A 233 -9.94 13.60 34.20
CA ILE A 233 -9.46 14.88 34.78
C ILE A 233 -9.64 16.02 33.75
N THR A 234 -10.65 16.88 33.93
CA THR A 234 -10.64 18.24 33.31
C THR A 234 -11.20 19.36 34.19
N HIS A 235 -11.70 19.12 35.41
CA HIS A 235 -12.08 20.22 36.28
C HIS A 235 -11.63 19.93 37.71
N GLY A 236 -10.69 20.77 38.19
CA GLY A 236 -9.96 20.59 39.43
C GLY A 236 -10.87 20.47 40.65
N VAL A 237 -10.73 19.35 41.36
CA VAL A 237 -11.07 19.22 42.76
C VAL A 237 -9.74 19.17 43.49
N THR A 238 -9.43 20.17 44.31
CA THR A 238 -8.22 20.14 45.13
C THR A 238 -8.39 19.03 46.16
N ASN A 239 -7.78 17.88 45.91
CA ASN A 239 -7.71 16.80 46.88
C ASN A 239 -6.67 17.18 47.95
N PRO A 240 -7.07 17.47 49.20
CA PRO A 240 -6.14 17.94 50.24
C PRO A 240 -5.13 16.87 50.68
N THR A 241 -5.32 15.62 50.27
CA THR A 241 -4.36 14.50 50.45
C THR A 241 -3.48 14.25 49.21
N PHE A 242 -3.53 15.11 48.19
CA PHE A 242 -2.64 14.99 47.04
C PHE A 242 -1.21 15.38 47.41
N ILE A 243 -0.35 14.38 47.54
CA ILE A 243 1.10 14.55 47.65
C ILE A 243 1.64 14.54 46.22
N PRO A 244 2.20 15.65 45.70
CA PRO A 244 2.78 15.68 44.36
C PRO A 244 3.97 14.72 44.28
N ASP A 245 4.00 13.88 43.25
CA ASP A 245 5.14 13.02 42.99
C ASP A 245 6.35 13.85 42.53
N PRO A 246 7.58 13.40 42.83
CA PRO A 246 8.79 14.00 42.26
C PRO A 246 8.83 13.84 40.74
N GLU A 247 8.52 14.91 40.01
CA GLU A 247 8.74 15.01 38.57
C GLU A 247 10.18 15.46 38.25
N GLY A 248 10.68 15.18 37.04
CA GLY A 248 12.01 15.63 36.60
C GLY A 248 13.05 14.53 36.38
N ARG A 249 12.68 13.25 36.52
CA ARG A 249 13.53 12.14 36.07
C ARG A 249 13.76 12.25 34.56
N ALA A 250 15.02 12.39 34.15
CA ALA A 250 15.40 12.40 32.75
C ALA A 250 15.04 11.05 32.11
N MET A 251 14.07 11.07 31.20
CA MET A 251 13.70 9.92 30.38
C MET A 251 14.23 10.11 28.96
N ILE A 252 14.98 9.13 28.46
CA ILE A 252 15.44 9.12 27.07
C ILE A 252 14.36 8.49 26.20
N ARG A 253 13.66 9.31 25.40
CA ARG A 253 12.74 8.84 24.35
C ARG A 253 13.44 8.92 22.99
N LYS A 254 13.53 7.81 22.27
CA LYS A 254 13.98 7.80 20.87
C LYS A 254 12.83 8.27 19.97
N HIS A 255 12.93 9.48 19.43
CA HIS A 255 11.98 10.00 18.43
C HIS A 255 12.59 9.92 17.03
N VAL A 256 11.91 9.25 16.11
CA VAL A 256 12.20 9.33 14.68
C VAL A 256 11.64 10.67 14.18
N THR A 257 12.52 11.56 13.73
CA THR A 257 12.13 12.87 13.20
C THR A 257 12.26 12.84 11.68
N TYR A 258 11.22 13.25 10.98
CA TYR A 258 11.23 13.40 9.53
C TYR A 258 11.62 14.83 9.16
N GLU A 259 12.46 15.00 8.14
CA GLU A 259 12.86 16.31 7.63
C GLU A 259 11.63 17.05 7.06
N ARG A 260 11.37 18.27 7.55
CA ARG A 260 10.28 19.13 7.05
C ARG A 260 10.89 20.32 6.30
N SER A 261 10.59 20.44 5.02
CA SER A 261 11.11 21.51 4.16
C SER A 261 10.64 22.89 4.60
N ARG A 262 11.59 23.76 5.02
CA ARG A 262 11.32 25.17 5.34
C ARG A 262 10.74 25.94 4.15
N ARG A 263 11.16 25.56 2.93
CA ARG A 263 10.69 26.16 1.67
C ARG A 263 9.21 25.86 1.43
N ASN A 264 8.79 24.61 1.65
CA ASN A 264 7.40 24.22 1.45
C ASN A 264 6.48 24.87 2.48
N ARG A 265 6.94 25.04 3.73
CA ARG A 265 6.21 25.82 4.74
C ARG A 265 6.02 27.27 4.29
N ALA A 266 7.08 27.93 3.83
CA ALA A 266 7.01 29.34 3.40
C ALA A 266 6.06 29.53 2.21
N GLU A 267 6.14 28.65 1.20
CA GLU A 267 5.24 28.70 0.04
C GLU A 267 3.78 28.38 0.41
N SER A 268 3.54 27.46 1.36
CA SER A 268 2.19 27.17 1.86
C SER A 268 1.57 28.39 2.55
N ILE A 269 2.33 29.08 3.40
CA ILE A 269 1.88 30.32 4.06
C ILE A 269 1.64 31.43 3.03
N ARG A 270 2.53 31.56 2.04
CA ARG A 270 2.37 32.53 0.95
C ARG A 270 1.09 32.29 0.16
N PHE A 271 0.74 31.03 -0.11
CA PHE A 271 -0.43 30.68 -0.91
C PHE A 271 -1.74 30.70 -0.10
N HIS A 272 -1.75 30.09 1.09
CA HIS A 272 -2.97 29.90 1.88
C HIS A 272 -3.23 30.99 2.92
N GLY A 273 -2.20 31.78 3.25
CA GLY A 273 -2.21 32.75 4.35
C GLY A 273 -2.00 32.11 5.73
N THR A 274 -2.17 32.92 6.77
CA THR A 274 -1.98 32.53 8.18
C THR A 274 -3.28 32.26 8.93
N LYS A 275 -4.41 32.20 8.21
CA LYS A 275 -5.73 31.89 8.81
C LYS A 275 -5.94 30.39 8.87
N CYS A 276 -6.36 29.89 10.02
CA CYS A 276 -6.71 28.48 10.19
C CYS A 276 -7.81 28.09 9.21
N LYS A 277 -7.64 27.00 8.44
CA LYS A 277 -8.68 26.54 7.50
C LYS A 277 -9.84 25.80 8.15
N ALA A 278 -9.71 25.39 9.42
CA ALA A 278 -10.80 24.82 10.19
C ALA A 278 -11.61 25.90 10.91
N CYS A 279 -11.04 26.57 11.92
CA CYS A 279 -11.80 27.52 12.76
C CYS A 279 -11.68 28.99 12.33
N LEU A 280 -10.98 29.29 11.22
CA LEU A 280 -10.74 30.66 10.72
C LEU A 280 -9.97 31.59 11.66
N PHE A 281 -9.43 31.07 12.77
CA PHE A 281 -8.60 31.83 13.70
C PHE A 281 -7.37 32.42 13.01
N ASP A 282 -7.05 33.67 13.36
CA ASP A 282 -5.95 34.45 12.78
C ASP A 282 -5.10 35.03 13.91
N PHE A 283 -3.88 34.52 14.07
CA PHE A 283 -2.97 34.99 15.12
C PHE A 283 -2.55 36.44 14.94
N ASN A 284 -2.39 36.92 13.71
CA ASN A 284 -2.03 38.33 13.45
C ASN A 284 -3.14 39.26 13.90
N LYS A 285 -4.40 38.86 13.67
CA LYS A 285 -5.57 39.63 14.12
C LYS A 285 -5.72 39.61 15.64
N THR A 286 -5.48 38.48 16.28
CA THR A 286 -5.72 38.31 17.73
C THR A 286 -4.58 38.84 18.60
N TYR A 287 -3.32 38.58 18.22
CA TYR A 287 -2.13 38.87 19.04
C TYR A 287 -1.25 39.99 18.47
N GLY A 288 -1.62 40.53 17.31
CA GLY A 288 -0.90 41.59 16.64
C GLY A 288 0.22 41.09 15.72
N PRO A 289 0.44 41.73 14.55
CA PRO A 289 1.46 41.30 13.59
C PRO A 289 2.88 41.31 14.14
N THR A 290 3.20 42.17 15.12
CA THR A 290 4.54 42.24 15.73
C THR A 290 4.93 40.93 16.41
N HIS A 291 3.97 40.24 17.04
CA HIS A 291 4.21 39.03 17.81
C HIS A 291 3.84 37.75 17.06
N ALA A 292 2.94 37.84 16.08
CA ALA A 292 2.35 36.69 15.41
C ALA A 292 2.61 36.61 13.90
N LYS A 293 3.54 37.41 13.36
CA LYS A 293 3.88 37.39 11.93
C LYS A 293 4.21 35.97 11.46
N ASP A 294 3.51 35.52 10.42
CA ASP A 294 3.67 34.19 9.80
C ASP A 294 3.52 33.01 10.80
N TYR A 295 2.89 33.26 11.95
CA TYR A 295 2.65 32.27 12.99
C TYR A 295 1.39 31.47 12.69
N ILE A 296 1.62 30.27 12.18
CA ILE A 296 0.61 29.25 11.94
C ILE A 296 1.31 27.88 11.81
N GLU A 297 0.62 26.80 12.16
CA GLU A 297 1.12 25.45 12.00
C GLU A 297 0.69 24.91 10.64
N VAL A 298 1.65 24.38 9.88
CA VAL A 298 1.38 23.82 8.55
C VAL A 298 1.22 22.31 8.68
N HIS A 299 -0.01 21.87 8.49
CA HIS A 299 -0.42 20.47 8.58
C HIS A 299 -0.33 19.80 7.22
N HIS A 300 0.09 18.53 7.18
CA HIS A 300 0.03 17.77 5.94
C HIS A 300 -1.35 17.13 5.85
N VAL A 301 -2.06 17.34 4.74
CA VAL A 301 -3.41 16.78 4.52
C VAL A 301 -3.38 15.24 4.51
N LEU A 302 -2.22 14.63 4.23
CA LEU A 302 -1.93 13.20 4.42
C LEU A 302 -0.79 13.07 5.44
N ALA A 303 -0.82 12.06 6.31
CA ALA A 303 0.15 11.92 7.39
C ALA A 303 1.59 11.76 6.85
N VAL A 304 2.57 12.46 7.46
CA VAL A 304 3.99 12.46 7.03
C VAL A 304 4.60 11.05 7.02
N SER A 305 4.16 10.16 7.91
CA SER A 305 4.57 8.74 7.94
C SER A 305 4.13 7.94 6.71
N GLU A 306 3.10 8.39 6.00
CA GLU A 306 2.63 7.82 4.73
C GLU A 306 3.26 8.52 3.50
N GLN A 307 4.19 9.46 3.74
CA GLN A 307 4.74 10.39 2.74
C GLN A 307 6.26 10.33 2.60
N ALA A 308 6.94 9.33 3.17
CA ALA A 308 8.39 9.19 3.00
C ALA A 308 8.76 9.17 1.50
N ASP A 309 9.66 10.08 1.11
CA ASP A 309 10.24 10.26 -0.24
C ASP A 309 9.33 10.84 -1.35
N ARG A 310 8.26 11.56 -1.02
CA ARG A 310 7.41 12.28 -2.01
C ARG A 310 7.69 13.80 -2.04
N GLU A 311 7.72 14.40 -3.24
CA GLU A 311 7.64 15.86 -3.41
C GLU A 311 6.27 16.38 -2.94
N ILE A 312 6.31 17.30 -1.96
CA ILE A 312 5.13 17.95 -1.35
C ILE A 312 4.80 19.21 -2.14
N ASP A 313 3.56 19.33 -2.61
CA ASP A 313 3.03 20.57 -3.19
C ASP A 313 2.41 21.44 -2.07
N PRO A 314 3.00 22.61 -1.75
CA PRO A 314 2.54 23.47 -0.66
C PRO A 314 1.11 24.00 -0.79
N CYS A 315 0.53 23.97 -1.99
CA CYS A 315 -0.81 24.51 -2.28
C CYS A 315 -1.94 23.49 -2.06
N VAL A 316 -1.62 22.20 -1.99
CA VAL A 316 -2.62 21.12 -1.93
C VAL A 316 -2.33 20.07 -0.87
N ASP A 317 -1.05 19.77 -0.63
CA ASP A 317 -0.65 18.76 0.36
C ASP A 317 -0.49 19.38 1.75
N LEU A 318 -0.44 20.71 1.85
CA LEU A 318 -0.24 21.45 3.08
C LEU A 318 -1.41 22.38 3.37
N VAL A 319 -1.80 22.47 4.63
CA VAL A 319 -2.91 23.32 5.07
C VAL A 319 -2.58 24.03 6.37
N PRO A 320 -2.82 25.36 6.48
CA PRO A 320 -2.60 26.08 7.72
C PRO A 320 -3.69 25.78 8.75
N LEU A 321 -3.28 25.33 9.94
CA LEU A 321 -4.12 25.11 11.11
C LEU A 321 -3.55 25.87 12.32
N CYS A 322 -4.43 26.34 13.22
CA CYS A 322 -3.98 26.89 14.50
C CYS A 322 -3.53 25.78 15.44
N SER A 323 -2.77 26.12 16.49
CA SER A 323 -2.22 25.14 17.44
C SER A 323 -3.27 24.22 18.07
N ASN A 324 -4.48 24.74 18.34
CA ASN A 324 -5.57 23.94 18.87
C ASN A 324 -6.11 22.94 17.82
N CYS A 325 -6.44 23.41 16.62
CA CYS A 325 -6.93 22.53 15.55
C CYS A 325 -5.88 21.53 15.10
N HIS A 326 -4.61 21.92 15.04
CA HIS A 326 -3.52 21.03 14.69
C HIS A 326 -3.32 19.95 15.76
N SER A 327 -3.40 20.31 17.04
CA SER A 327 -3.37 19.33 18.14
C SER A 327 -4.55 18.37 18.08
N MET A 328 -5.76 18.85 17.76
CA MET A 328 -6.94 18.00 17.59
C MET A 328 -6.84 17.08 16.39
N ALA A 329 -6.20 17.52 15.29
CA ALA A 329 -5.93 16.68 14.14
C ALA A 329 -5.12 15.43 14.50
N HIS A 330 -4.19 15.54 15.46
CA HIS A 330 -3.28 14.46 15.88
C HIS A 330 -3.61 13.86 17.25
N ARG A 331 -4.78 14.16 17.84
CA ARG A 331 -5.12 13.76 19.20
C ARG A 331 -5.28 12.24 19.35
N GLU A 332 -5.78 11.57 18.32
CA GLU A 332 -6.01 10.13 18.29
C GLU A 332 -4.76 9.40 17.77
N HIS A 333 -4.21 8.48 18.56
CA HIS A 333 -3.01 7.76 18.17
C HIS A 333 -3.27 6.85 16.95
N GLY A 334 -2.52 7.05 15.87
CA GLY A 334 -2.64 6.25 14.64
C GLY A 334 -3.70 6.75 13.65
N ARG A 335 -4.38 7.88 13.93
CA ARG A 335 -5.31 8.52 13.02
C ARG A 335 -5.08 10.03 12.99
N VAL A 336 -5.07 10.61 11.80
CA VAL A 336 -5.00 12.05 11.60
C VAL A 336 -6.33 12.53 11.02
N LEU A 337 -7.00 13.47 11.69
CA LEU A 337 -8.27 14.02 11.21
C LEU A 337 -8.06 14.97 10.04
N SER A 338 -8.95 14.90 9.06
CA SER A 338 -9.00 15.85 7.95
C SER A 338 -9.57 17.20 8.39
N VAL A 339 -9.38 18.23 7.56
CA VAL A 339 -9.95 19.56 7.82
C VAL A 339 -11.48 19.51 7.82
N GLU A 340 -12.08 18.71 6.95
CA GLU A 340 -13.53 18.48 6.89
C GLU A 340 -14.05 17.81 8.17
N GLU A 341 -13.32 16.83 8.71
CA GLU A 341 -13.67 16.20 9.99
C GLU A 341 -13.57 17.21 11.15
N LEU A 342 -12.51 18.03 11.18
CA LEU A 342 -12.38 19.10 12.18
C LEU A 342 -13.52 20.12 12.07
N LEU A 343 -13.90 20.50 10.85
CA LEU A 343 -15.03 21.40 10.61
C LEU A 343 -16.36 20.79 11.10
N ALA A 344 -16.58 19.50 10.83
CA ALA A 344 -17.77 18.80 11.31
C ALA A 344 -17.84 18.75 12.84
N LEU A 345 -16.71 18.53 13.51
CA LEU A 345 -16.62 18.55 14.97
C LEU A 345 -16.88 19.96 15.54
N LEU A 346 -16.34 21.00 14.90
CA LEU A 346 -16.59 22.39 15.30
C LEU A 346 -18.06 22.80 15.09
N ALA A 347 -18.69 22.32 14.01
CA ALA A 347 -20.11 22.56 13.74
C ALA A 347 -21.03 21.78 14.70
N GLY A 348 -20.67 20.55 15.06
CA GLY A 348 -21.40 19.73 16.04
C GLY A 348 -21.20 20.18 17.49
N GLY A 349 -20.13 20.92 17.78
CA GLY A 349 -19.84 21.53 19.09
C GLY A 349 -20.46 22.91 19.31
N GLY A 350 -21.22 23.44 18.35
CA GLY A 350 -21.89 24.75 18.39
C GLY A 350 -23.08 24.86 19.35
N GLY A 351 -23.05 24.11 20.46
CA GLY A 351 -23.98 24.24 21.58
C GLY A 351 -23.24 24.70 22.83
N GLY A 352 -22.77 25.96 22.83
CA GLY A 352 -22.31 26.63 24.05
C GLY A 352 -20.98 27.36 23.92
N ALA A 353 -21.03 28.62 23.49
CA ALA A 353 -20.34 29.76 24.12
C ALA A 353 -20.60 31.02 23.27
N GLY A 354 -21.54 31.83 23.74
CA GLY A 354 -21.58 33.27 23.46
C GLY A 354 -20.74 34.03 24.49
#